data_AF-A0AAV4R0Z4-F1
#
_entry.id   AF-A0AAV4R0Z4-F1
#
_cell.length_a   1.000
_cell.length_b   1.000
_cell.length_c   1.000
_cell.angle_alpha   90.00
_cell.angle_beta   90.00
_cell.angle_gamma   90.00
#
_symmetry.space_group_name_H-M   'P 1'
#
loop_
_entity.id
_entity.type
_entity.pdbx_description
1 polymer ?
#
loop_
_entity_poly.entity_id
_entity_poly.type
_entity_poly.pdbx_seq_one_letter_code
_entity_poly.pdbx_strand_id
1 'polypeptide(L)' 'MFRGKGWFSGGMWKPKNPHSLEHLKYLYHVLYKNQTVNEQNKSLLVETLRSIAEILIWGDQNDSTVFEYVIPALMYLEL' A
#
# COMPACT_ATOMS: atom_id res chain seq x y z
N MET A 1 -14.86 -7.80 24.86
CA MET A 1 -15.36 -8.43 23.64
C MET A 1 -15.36 -7.41 22.51
N PHE A 2 -14.36 -7.43 21.63
CA PHE A 2 -14.43 -6.85 20.28
C PHE A 2 -13.56 -7.72 19.39
N ARG A 3 -14.19 -8.76 18.81
CA ARG A 3 -13.56 -9.57 17.77
C ARG A 3 -13.63 -8.77 16.48
N GLY A 4 -12.56 -8.03 16.19
CA GLY A 4 -12.34 -7.39 14.91
C GLY A 4 -12.51 -8.44 13.81
N LYS A 5 -13.54 -8.23 13.01
CA LYS A 5 -14.09 -9.14 12.01
C LYS A 5 -13.07 -9.26 10.87
N GLY A 6 -12.12 -10.20 10.99
CA GLY A 6 -11.19 -10.55 9.92
C GLY A 6 -11.95 -11.16 8.75
N TRP A 7 -12.31 -10.31 7.77
CA TRP A 7 -13.04 -10.68 6.55
C TRP A 7 -12.14 -10.78 5.32
N PHE A 8 -10.82 -10.93 5.48
CA PHE A 8 -9.91 -11.23 4.38
C PHE A 8 -9.43 -12.68 4.45
N SER A 9 -10.38 -13.62 4.46
CA SER A 9 -10.15 -15.02 4.09
C SER A 9 -10.47 -15.16 2.60
N GLY A 10 -9.46 -14.96 1.75
CA GLY A 10 -9.65 -15.02 0.30
C GLY A 10 -8.35 -14.88 -0.49
N GLY A 11 -7.38 -15.78 -0.26
CA GLY A 11 -6.60 -16.43 -1.32
C GLY A 11 -5.95 -15.65 -2.47
N MET A 12 -5.76 -14.33 -2.40
CA MET A 12 -5.06 -13.57 -3.44
C MET A 12 -3.89 -12.82 -2.82
N TRP A 13 -2.75 -13.53 -2.75
CA TRP A 13 -1.38 -13.01 -2.66
C TRP A 13 -1.22 -11.68 -1.91
N LYS A 14 -1.39 -11.69 -0.59
CA LYS A 14 -0.80 -10.64 0.24
C LYS A 14 0.72 -10.93 0.27
N PRO A 15 1.59 -10.05 -0.24
CA PRO A 15 3.03 -10.27 -0.24
C PRO A 15 3.52 -10.60 1.17
N LYS A 16 4.42 -11.58 1.29
CA LYS A 16 4.94 -12.03 2.59
C LYS A 16 5.68 -10.93 3.33
N ASN A 17 6.22 -9.95 2.59
CA ASN A 17 6.92 -8.80 3.13
C ASN A 17 6.04 -7.53 2.94
N PRO A 18 5.54 -6.91 4.02
CA PRO A 18 4.74 -5.69 3.92
C PRO A 18 5.54 -4.48 3.43
N HIS A 19 6.88 -4.53 3.50
CA HIS A 19 7.76 -3.44 3.09
C HIS A 19 8.42 -3.66 1.73
N SER A 20 7.92 -4.60 0.92
CA SER A 20 8.50 -4.88 -0.41
C SER A 20 7.88 -4.03 -1.51
N LEU A 21 8.62 -3.93 -2.62
CA LEU A 21 8.13 -3.31 -3.86
C LEU A 21 6.85 -4.00 -4.39
N GLU A 22 6.71 -5.31 -4.19
CA GLU A 22 5.50 -6.05 -4.57
C GLU A 22 4.28 -5.60 -3.77
N HIS A 23 4.45 -5.34 -2.47
CA HIS A 23 3.37 -4.80 -1.64
C HIS A 23 2.97 -3.39 -2.06
N LEU A 24 3.95 -2.54 -2.39
CA LEU A 24 3.68 -1.21 -2.91
C LEU A 24 2.84 -1.24 -4.20
N LYS A 25 3.19 -2.12 -5.16
CA LYS A 25 2.42 -2.30 -6.40
C LYS A 25 0.99 -2.77 -6.16
N TYR A 26 0.80 -3.68 -5.19
CA TYR A 26 -0.53 -4.12 -4.78
C TYR A 26 -1.36 -2.97 -4.20
N LEU A 27 -0.79 -2.19 -3.27
CA LEU A 27 -1.47 -1.04 -2.65
C LEU A 27 -1.83 0.03 -3.69
N TYR A 28 -0.93 0.29 -4.64
CA TYR A 28 -1.23 1.15 -5.78
C TYR A 28 -2.44 0.64 -6.60
N HIS A 29 -2.52 -0.67 -6.86
CA HIS A 29 -3.66 -1.24 -7.56
C HIS A 29 -4.98 -1.07 -6.79
N VAL A 30 -4.94 -1.19 -5.46
CA VAL A 30 -6.11 -0.93 -4.59
C VAL A 30 -6.58 0.51 -4.75
N LEU A 31 -5.68 1.49 -4.75
CA LEU A 31 -6.02 2.90 -5.00
C LEU A 31 -6.58 3.10 -6.41
N TYR A 32 -5.93 2.52 -7.42
CA TYR A 32 -6.36 2.64 -8.83
C TYR A 32 -7.76 2.08 -9.08
N LYS A 33 -8.15 1.01 -8.38
CA LYS A 33 -9.50 0.42 -8.45
C LYS A 33 -10.56 1.24 -7.71
N ASN A 34 -10.16 2.07 -6.75
CA ASN A 34 -11.05 2.78 -5.83
C ASN A 34 -10.84 4.31 -5.91
N GLN A 35 -10.89 4.87 -7.13
CA GLN A 35 -10.64 6.29 -7.37
C GLN A 35 -11.69 7.22 -6.71
N THR A 36 -12.93 6.75 -6.56
CA THR A 36 -14.01 7.50 -5.92
C THR A 36 -14.18 7.04 -4.47
N VAL A 37 -14.00 7.96 -3.53
CA VAL A 37 -14.21 7.70 -2.10
C VAL A 37 -15.72 7.61 -1.80
N ASN A 38 -16.10 6.59 -1.05
CA ASN A 38 -17.44 6.42 -0.50
C ASN A 38 -17.36 5.90 0.95
N GLU A 39 -18.50 5.88 1.63
CA GLU A 39 -18.57 5.47 3.04
C GLU A 39 -18.09 4.03 3.28
N GLN A 40 -18.21 3.17 2.26
CA GLN A 40 -17.82 1.76 2.33
C GLN A 40 -16.31 1.56 2.17
N ASN A 41 -15.64 2.36 1.34
CA ASN A 41 -14.22 2.19 1.01
C ASN A 41 -13.28 3.17 1.74
N LYS A 42 -13.80 4.21 2.40
CA LYS A 42 -12.97 5.22 3.09
C LYS A 42 -11.96 4.61 4.05
N SER A 43 -12.36 3.60 4.83
CA SER A 43 -11.46 2.92 5.76
C SER A 43 -10.36 2.17 5.02
N LEU A 44 -10.71 1.45 3.95
CA LEU A 44 -9.75 0.73 3.13
C LEU A 44 -8.70 1.68 2.53
N LEU A 45 -9.14 2.82 2.00
CA LEU A 45 -8.24 3.80 1.38
C LEU A 45 -7.30 4.43 2.41
N VAL A 46 -7.80 4.77 3.60
CA VAL A 46 -6.97 5.29 4.70
C VAL A 46 -5.91 4.26 5.13
N GLU A 47 -6.30 2.99 5.30
CA GLU A 47 -5.34 1.93 5.63
C GLU A 47 -4.31 1.72 4.51
N THR A 48 -4.74 1.76 3.25
CA THR A 48 -3.87 1.60 2.07
C THR A 48 -2.83 2.72 2.02
N LEU A 49 -3.23 3.97 2.23
CA LEU A 49 -2.33 5.13 2.27
C LEU A 49 -1.35 5.04 3.45
N ARG A 50 -1.80 4.58 4.62
CA ARG A 50 -0.89 4.35 5.76
C ARG A 50 0.19 3.31 5.42
N SER A 51 -0.19 2.19 4.82
CA SER A 51 0.77 1.16 4.41
C SER A 51 1.75 1.66 3.34
N ILE A 52 1.30 2.51 2.40
CA ILE A 52 2.21 3.15 1.44
C ILE A 52 3.19 4.07 2.20
N ALA A 53 2.72 4.91 3.12
CA ALA A 53 3.59 5.79 3.91
C ALA A 53 4.62 5.00 4.73
N GLU A 54 4.22 3.85 5.31
CA GLU A 54 5.12 2.97 6.04
C GLU A 54 6.24 2.40 5.14
N ILE A 55 5.90 1.96 3.92
CA ILE A 55 6.88 1.53 2.91
C ILE A 55 7.81 2.69 2.52
N LEU A 56 7.30 3.91 2.40
CA LEU A 56 8.12 5.08 2.04
C LEU A 56 9.12 5.46 3.15
N ILE A 57 8.78 5.25 4.42
CA ILE A 57 9.65 5.58 5.56
C ILE A 57 10.64 4.45 5.85
N TRP A 58 10.17 3.19 5.82
CA TRP A 58 10.92 2.03 6.32
C TRP A 58 11.25 0.98 5.26
N GLY A 59 10.81 1.16 4.01
CA GLY A 59 10.97 0.19 2.92
C GLY A 59 12.42 -0.13 2.59
N ASP A 60 13.29 0.89 2.57
CA ASP A 60 14.72 0.75 2.27
C ASP A 60 15.44 -0.20 3.23
N GLN A 61 15.03 -0.24 4.49
CA GLN A 61 15.66 -1.09 5.51
C GLN A 61 15.46 -2.59 5.23
N ASN A 62 14.52 -2.94 4.35
CA ASN A 62 14.15 -4.32 4.06
C ASN A 62 14.25 -4.67 2.57
N ASP A 63 14.09 -3.69 1.68
CA ASP A 63 14.17 -3.84 0.23
C ASP A 63 14.61 -2.51 -0.40
N SER A 64 15.90 -2.40 -0.70
CA SER A 64 16.50 -1.17 -1.27
C SER A 64 15.92 -0.81 -2.64
N THR A 65 15.28 -1.75 -3.34
CA THR A 65 14.65 -1.50 -4.65
C THR A 65 13.38 -0.63 -4.55
N VAL A 66 12.80 -0.51 -3.35
CA VAL A 66 11.65 0.36 -3.09
C VAL A 66 11.99 1.81 -3.40
N PHE A 67 13.15 2.28 -2.95
CA PHE A 67 13.58 3.67 -3.17
C PHE A 67 13.97 3.93 -4.63
N GLU A 68 14.58 2.94 -5.31
CA GLU A 68 14.88 3.03 -6.75
C GLU A 68 13.60 3.21 -7.59
N TYR A 69 12.47 2.67 -7.14
CA TYR A 69 11.18 2.83 -7.82
C TYR A 69 10.47 4.14 -7.46
N VAL A 70 10.53 4.56 -6.20
CA VAL A 70 9.79 5.73 -5.67
C VAL A 70 10.47 7.06 -6.01
N ILE A 71 11.80 7.16 -5.89
CA ILE A 71 12.52 8.42 -6.11
C ILE A 71 12.26 9.00 -7.50
N PRO A 72 12.37 8.22 -8.60
CA PRO A 72 12.04 8.74 -9.92
C PRO A 72 10.61 9.26 -9.99
N ALA A 73 9.64 8.51 -9.46
CA ALA A 73 8.23 8.90 -9.47
C ALA A 73 7.97 10.22 -8.72
N LEU A 74 8.63 10.44 -7.58
CA LEU A 74 8.54 11.72 -6.84
C LEU A 74 9.22 12.86 -7.62
N MET A 75 10.40 12.62 -8.19
CA MET A 75 11.14 13.62 -8.97
C MET A 75 10.37 14.09 -10.22
N TYR A 76 9.61 13.20 -10.88
CA TYR A 76 8.76 13.57 -12.01
C TYR A 76 7.52 14.39 -11.63
N LEU A 77 7.11 14.40 -10.36
CA LEU A 77 5.98 15.22 -9.89
C LEU A 77 6.38 16.67 -9.57
N GLU A 78 7.68 16.95 -9.44
CA GLU A 78 8.23 18.29 -9.18
C GLU A 78 8.64 19.04 -10.47
N LEU A 79 8.35 18.47 -11.65
CA LEU A 79 8.59 19.04 -12.99
C LEU A 79 7.27 19.35 -13.71
#